data_AF-A0AAV4IKV9-F1
#
_entry.id   AF-A0AAV4IKV9-F1
#
_cell.length_a   1.000
_cell.length_b   1.000
_cell.length_c   1.000
_cell.angle_alpha   90.00
_cell.angle_beta   90.00
_cell.angle_gamma   90.00
#
_symmetry.space_group_name_H-M   'P 1'
#
loop_
_entity.id
_entity.type
_entity.pdbx_description
1 polymer ?
#
loop_
_entity_poly.entity_id
_entity_poly.type
_entity_poly.pdbx_seq_one_letter_code
_entity_poly.pdbx_strand_id
1 'polypeptide(L)'
;MKRINTNSKNEKIFNHAAPIYTEALKRSGFNQNFKFNKDKEENNKNQEDRKKRSRKITWFNPPFSYSVSTNVAKTFLSMIDRHFPKTNKLHKIFNRNTVKVSYSCMPNVNLTIQNHNKKLLQQHCNEKAPTETTCKITADRKKTAH
;
A
#
# COMPACT_ATOMS: atom_id res chain seq x y z
N MET A 1 23.17 -17.17 25.24
CA MET A 1 23.18 -15.76 24.78
C MET A 1 23.38 -15.69 23.26
N LYS A 2 22.31 -15.60 22.47
CA LYS A 2 22.37 -15.48 20.99
C LYS A 2 22.52 -14.02 20.51
N ARG A 3 22.52 -13.03 21.42
CA ARG A 3 22.25 -11.60 21.15
C ARG A 3 23.34 -10.88 20.33
N ILE A 4 24.62 -11.03 20.68
CA ILE A 4 25.71 -10.37 19.92
C ILE A 4 25.85 -10.96 18.50
N ASN A 5 25.70 -12.28 18.38
CA ASN A 5 25.64 -12.99 17.10
C ASN A 5 24.34 -12.77 16.32
N THR A 6 23.26 -12.24 16.92
CA THR A 6 22.05 -11.82 16.17
C THR A 6 22.12 -10.38 15.73
N ASN A 7 22.85 -9.52 16.46
CA ASN A 7 22.95 -8.10 16.15
C ASN A 7 24.08 -7.77 15.18
N SER A 8 25.12 -8.61 15.12
CA SER A 8 26.25 -8.45 14.21
C SER A 8 25.95 -9.12 12.87
N LYS A 9 25.96 -8.35 11.77
CA LYS A 9 25.76 -8.89 10.42
C LYS A 9 27.00 -9.57 9.85
N ASN A 10 28.19 -9.05 10.16
CA ASN A 10 29.47 -9.49 9.60
C ASN A 10 30.51 -9.67 10.72
N GLU A 11 31.53 -10.49 10.45
CA GLU A 11 32.62 -10.80 11.42
C GLU A 11 33.33 -9.53 11.94
N LYS A 12 33.57 -8.54 11.08
CA LYS A 12 34.22 -7.27 11.48
C LYS A 12 33.42 -6.51 12.56
N ILE A 13 32.09 -6.43 12.39
CA ILE A 13 31.20 -5.74 13.32
C ILE A 13 31.13 -6.52 14.64
N PHE A 14 31.13 -7.84 14.56
CA PHE A 14 31.17 -8.71 15.73
C PHE A 14 32.46 -8.50 16.53
N ASN A 15 33.62 -8.53 15.87
CA ASN A 15 34.91 -8.37 16.55
C ASN A 15 35.05 -6.99 17.22
N HIS A 16 34.45 -5.95 16.64
CA HIS A 16 34.42 -4.64 17.27
C HIS A 16 33.51 -4.59 18.52
N ALA A 17 32.34 -5.23 18.47
CA ALA A 17 31.37 -5.24 19.57
C ALA A 17 31.69 -6.25 20.68
N ALA A 18 32.38 -7.34 20.35
CA ALA A 18 32.74 -8.43 21.26
C ALA A 18 33.45 -7.95 22.54
N PRO A 19 34.52 -7.13 22.48
CA PRO A 19 35.24 -6.70 23.69
C PRO A 19 34.33 -5.95 24.67
N ILE A 20 33.47 -5.07 24.17
CA ILE A 20 32.56 -4.27 24.99
C ILE A 20 31.60 -5.18 25.78
N TYR A 21 31.04 -6.18 25.10
CA TYR A 21 30.14 -7.15 25.74
C TYR A 21 30.86 -8.07 26.71
N THR A 22 32.07 -8.54 26.38
CA THR A 22 32.86 -9.39 27.29
C THR A 22 33.20 -8.66 28.58
N GLU A 23 33.57 -7.37 28.50
CA GLU A 23 33.88 -6.58 29.70
C GLU A 23 32.66 -6.36 30.60
N ALA A 24 31.49 -6.07 30.01
CA ALA A 24 30.25 -5.92 30.77
C ALA A 24 29.86 -7.22 31.52
N LEU A 25 30.12 -8.39 30.91
CA LEU A 25 29.83 -9.69 31.51
C LEU A 25 30.83 -10.09 32.57
N LYS A 26 32.13 -9.84 32.35
CA LYS A 26 33.16 -10.02 33.39
C LYS A 26 32.84 -9.21 34.63
N ARG A 27 32.42 -7.95 34.47
CA ARG A 27 31.95 -7.09 35.58
C ARG A 27 30.75 -7.66 36.31
N SER A 28 29.91 -8.42 35.61
CA SER A 28 28.74 -9.10 36.17
C SER A 28 29.06 -10.50 36.72
N GLY A 29 30.34 -10.92 36.76
CA GLY A 29 30.78 -12.22 37.27
C GLY A 29 30.65 -13.38 36.28
N PHE A 30 30.37 -13.12 35.00
CA PHE A 30 30.23 -14.16 33.98
C PHE A 30 31.46 -14.23 33.07
N ASN A 31 32.08 -15.40 33.00
CA ASN A 31 33.18 -15.70 32.08
C ASN A 31 32.69 -16.58 30.92
N GLN A 32 32.13 -15.94 29.89
CA GLN A 32 31.76 -16.61 28.63
C GLN A 32 32.62 -16.11 27.48
N ASN A 33 33.09 -17.04 26.65
CA ASN A 33 33.83 -16.74 25.43
C ASN A 33 32.87 -16.78 24.22
N PHE A 34 32.89 -15.75 23.38
CA PHE A 34 32.01 -15.63 22.21
C PHE A 34 32.76 -15.98 20.93
N LYS A 35 32.17 -16.87 20.12
CA LYS A 35 32.63 -17.16 18.76
C LYS A 35 31.63 -16.62 17.75
N PHE A 36 32.13 -16.01 16.67
CA PHE A 36 31.30 -15.60 15.56
C PHE A 36 30.69 -16.85 14.88
N ASN A 37 29.38 -16.83 14.65
CA ASN A 37 28.70 -17.95 13.99
C ASN A 37 28.61 -17.66 12.48
N LYS A 38 29.43 -18.35 11.69
CA LYS A 38 29.50 -18.19 10.23
C LYS A 38 28.29 -18.78 9.50
N ASP A 39 27.67 -19.83 10.05
CA ASP A 39 26.48 -20.49 9.46
C ASP A 39 25.28 -19.53 9.34
N LYS A 40 25.27 -18.42 10.09
CA LYS A 40 24.26 -17.38 9.95
C LYS A 40 24.43 -16.51 8.70
N GLU A 41 25.63 -16.31 8.21
CA GLU A 41 25.84 -15.50 6.99
C GLU A 41 25.17 -16.16 5.78
N GLU A 42 25.16 -17.50 5.72
CA GLU A 42 24.50 -18.26 4.66
C GLU A 42 22.97 -18.31 4.85
N ASN A 43 22.49 -18.53 6.08
CA ASN A 43 21.05 -18.60 6.36
C ASN A 43 20.33 -17.24 6.23
N ASN A 44 21.03 -16.10 6.42
CA ASN A 44 20.43 -14.77 6.27
C ASN A 44 20.03 -14.45 4.84
N LYS A 45 20.70 -15.01 3.82
CA LYS A 45 20.34 -14.82 2.41
C LYS A 45 18.94 -15.37 2.10
N ASN A 46 18.55 -16.47 2.74
CA ASN A 46 17.21 -17.08 2.60
C ASN A 46 16.16 -16.41 3.52
N GLN A 47 16.57 -15.61 4.50
CA GLN A 47 15.67 -14.88 5.39
C GLN A 47 15.27 -13.50 4.86
N GLU A 48 15.85 -13.07 3.74
CA GLU A 48 15.44 -11.91 2.95
C GLU A 48 14.11 -12.12 2.21
N ASP A 49 13.51 -13.31 2.31
CA ASP A 49 12.08 -13.53 2.12
C ASP A 49 11.30 -12.86 3.26
N ARG A 50 11.33 -11.52 3.15
CA ARG A 50 10.54 -10.50 3.80
C ARG A 50 9.35 -11.11 4.51
N LYS A 51 9.34 -11.01 5.84
CA LYS A 51 8.10 -11.02 6.63
C LYS A 51 7.13 -10.05 5.95
N LYS A 52 6.24 -10.56 5.09
CA LYS A 52 5.16 -9.80 4.46
C LYS A 52 4.25 -9.41 5.61
N ARG A 53 4.56 -8.28 6.24
CA ARG A 53 3.79 -7.77 7.36
C ARG A 53 2.46 -7.33 6.77
N SER A 54 1.46 -8.19 6.83
CA SER A 54 0.11 -7.86 6.39
C SER A 54 -0.37 -6.70 7.25
N ARG A 55 -0.81 -5.62 6.60
CA ARG A 55 -1.39 -4.49 7.30
C ARG A 55 -2.80 -4.90 7.73
N LYS A 56 -3.15 -4.64 8.98
CA LYS A 56 -4.52 -4.79 9.46
C LYS A 56 -5.33 -3.60 8.91
N ILE A 57 -6.11 -3.85 7.86
CA ILE A 57 -6.93 -2.82 7.21
C ILE A 57 -8.32 -2.79 7.83
N THR A 58 -8.77 -1.60 8.23
CA THR A 58 -10.15 -1.33 8.64
C THR A 58 -10.88 -0.66 7.49
N TRP A 59 -12.01 -1.24 7.09
CA TRP A 59 -12.87 -0.69 6.05
C TRP A 59 -14.00 0.13 6.67
N PHE A 60 -14.17 1.35 6.19
CA PHE A 60 -15.35 2.17 6.44
C PHE A 60 -16.19 2.19 5.17
N ASN A 61 -17.43 1.69 5.26
CA ASN A 61 -18.33 1.53 4.12
C ASN A 61 -19.65 2.25 4.44
N PRO A 62 -19.69 3.59 4.34
CA PRO A 62 -20.90 4.34 4.67
C PRO A 62 -22.03 4.05 3.66
N PRO A 63 -23.30 4.25 4.05
CA PRO A 63 -24.44 3.96 3.18
C PRO A 63 -24.60 4.94 2.01
N PHE A 64 -24.95 4.36 0.84
CA PHE A 64 -25.70 4.91 -0.30
C PHE A 64 -26.54 6.18 -0.11
N SER A 65 -26.08 7.40 -0.37
CA SER A 65 -27.00 8.53 -0.51
C SER A 65 -26.72 9.38 -1.76
N TYR A 66 -27.66 9.35 -2.71
CA TYR A 66 -27.61 10.15 -3.94
C TYR A 66 -27.77 11.65 -3.67
N SER A 67 -28.52 12.01 -2.64
CA SER A 67 -28.73 13.42 -2.24
C SER A 67 -27.47 14.07 -1.66
N VAL A 68 -26.43 13.29 -1.36
CA VAL A 68 -25.18 13.80 -0.81
C VAL A 68 -24.22 14.10 -1.95
N SER A 69 -24.09 15.38 -2.31
CA SER A 69 -23.11 15.86 -3.28
C SER A 69 -21.68 15.90 -2.71
N THR A 70 -21.53 15.79 -1.39
CA THR A 70 -20.23 15.90 -0.73
C THR A 70 -19.36 14.67 -0.97
N ASN A 71 -18.07 14.89 -1.18
CA ASN A 71 -17.11 13.79 -1.24
C ASN A 71 -16.85 13.26 0.18
N VAL A 72 -17.70 12.35 0.62
CA VAL A 72 -17.69 11.73 1.96
C VAL A 72 -16.35 11.08 2.27
N ALA A 73 -15.74 10.39 1.30
CA ALA A 73 -14.44 9.74 1.50
C ALA A 73 -13.33 10.77 1.77
N LYS A 74 -13.30 11.87 1.02
CA LYS A 74 -12.32 12.95 1.22
C LYS A 74 -12.49 13.63 2.58
N THR A 75 -13.72 13.93 2.96
CA THR A 75 -14.02 14.56 4.27
C THR A 75 -13.66 13.64 5.43
N PHE A 76 -14.06 12.37 5.36
CA PHE A 76 -13.72 11.38 6.38
C PHE A 76 -12.20 11.18 6.55
N LEU A 77 -11.46 11.01 5.44
CA LEU A 77 -10.00 10.87 5.50
C LEU A 77 -9.32 12.14 6.05
N SER A 78 -9.84 13.32 5.72
CA SER A 78 -9.35 14.58 6.30
C SER A 78 -9.59 14.65 7.81
N MET A 79 -10.73 14.15 8.30
CA MET A 79 -10.99 14.04 9.74
C MET A 79 -10.00 13.08 10.40
N ILE A 80 -9.64 11.97 9.74
CA ILE A 80 -8.62 11.04 10.28
C ILE A 80 -7.28 11.76 10.47
N ASP A 81 -6.82 12.48 9.44
CA ASP A 81 -5.53 13.18 9.52
C ASP A 81 -5.55 14.26 10.61
N ARG A 82 -6.68 14.95 10.79
CA ARG A 82 -6.83 16.02 11.78
C ARG A 82 -6.85 15.50 13.22
N HIS A 83 -7.60 14.44 13.51
CA HIS A 83 -7.81 13.97 14.88
C HIS A 83 -6.80 12.90 15.32
N PHE A 84 -6.16 12.22 14.36
CA PHE A 84 -5.12 11.23 14.60
C PHE A 84 -3.79 11.67 13.97
N PRO A 85 -3.21 12.82 14.38
CA PRO A 85 -1.86 13.20 13.98
C PRO A 85 -0.82 12.21 14.56
N LYS A 86 0.43 12.24 14.07
CA LYS A 86 1.49 11.30 14.49
C LYS A 86 1.76 11.27 16.00
N THR A 87 1.46 12.36 16.70
CA THR A 87 1.59 12.50 18.15
C THR A 87 0.51 11.74 18.93
N ASN A 88 -0.63 11.42 18.28
CA ASN A 88 -1.73 10.71 18.90
C ASN A 88 -1.36 9.22 19.08
N LYS A 89 -1.61 8.69 20.29
CA LYS A 89 -1.39 7.27 20.65
C LYS A 89 -2.06 6.30 19.66
N LEU A 90 -3.22 6.67 19.11
CA LEU A 90 -4.01 5.86 18.19
C LEU A 90 -3.62 6.02 16.72
N HIS A 91 -2.68 6.91 16.38
CA HIS A 91 -2.24 7.14 15.00
C HIS A 91 -1.76 5.86 14.32
N LYS A 92 -1.13 4.95 15.08
CA LYS A 92 -0.67 3.65 14.54
C LYS A 92 -1.83 2.79 14.03
N ILE A 93 -3.01 2.95 14.60
CA ILE A 93 -4.24 2.20 14.28
C ILE A 93 -5.08 2.95 13.25
N PHE A 94 -5.29 4.26 13.44
CA PHE A 94 -6.09 5.09 12.55
C PHE A 94 -5.19 6.04 11.75
N ASN A 95 -4.83 5.64 10.54
CA ASN A 95 -4.11 6.46 9.57
C ASN A 95 -4.49 6.03 8.14
N ARG A 96 -4.04 6.77 7.13
CA ARG A 96 -4.32 6.49 5.71
C ARG A 96 -3.81 5.13 5.20
N ASN A 97 -2.85 4.52 5.90
CA ASN A 97 -2.31 3.21 5.55
C ASN A 97 -3.14 2.06 6.12
N THR A 98 -3.90 2.30 7.20
CA THR A 98 -4.68 1.28 7.91
C THR A 98 -6.19 1.42 7.69
N VAL A 99 -6.71 2.64 7.50
CA VAL A 99 -8.13 2.87 7.25
C VAL A 99 -8.38 3.11 5.76
N LYS A 100 -9.32 2.38 5.19
CA LYS A 100 -9.78 2.55 3.81
C LYS A 100 -11.27 2.84 3.80
N VAL A 101 -11.66 3.77 2.94
CA VAL A 101 -13.07 4.02 2.65
C VAL A 101 -13.36 3.30 1.35
N SER A 102 -14.15 2.24 1.44
CA SER A 102 -14.84 1.74 0.27
C SER A 102 -16.22 2.35 0.27
N TYR A 103 -16.79 2.44 -0.91
CA TYR A 103 -18.19 2.71 -1.06
C TYR A 103 -18.62 1.78 -2.18
N SER A 104 -19.59 0.90 -1.92
CA SER A 104 -20.13 0.06 -2.98
C SER A 104 -20.92 0.96 -3.93
N CYS A 105 -20.23 1.50 -4.92
CA CYS A 105 -20.87 2.05 -6.10
C CYS A 105 -20.95 0.90 -7.09
N MET A 106 -22.13 0.34 -7.35
CA MET A 106 -22.35 -0.18 -8.70
C MET A 106 -21.81 0.88 -9.67
N PRO A 107 -21.00 0.50 -10.69
CA PRO A 107 -20.54 1.46 -11.68
C PRO A 107 -21.76 2.19 -12.24
N ASN A 108 -21.62 3.49 -12.48
CA ASN A 108 -22.71 4.32 -12.99
C ASN A 108 -23.37 3.60 -14.18
N VAL A 109 -24.64 3.22 -14.02
CA VAL A 109 -25.36 2.40 -15.00
C VAL A 109 -25.36 3.06 -16.38
N ASN A 110 -25.40 4.39 -16.43
CA ASN A 110 -25.28 5.17 -17.67
C ASN A 110 -23.88 4.97 -18.31
N LEU A 111 -22.82 5.05 -17.52
CA LEU A 111 -21.46 4.80 -18.01
C LEU A 111 -21.29 3.37 -18.51
N THR A 112 -21.87 2.39 -17.82
CA THR A 112 -21.87 0.98 -18.23
C THR A 112 -22.57 0.79 -19.58
N ILE A 113 -23.75 1.39 -19.75
CA ILE A 113 -24.52 1.37 -21.02
C ILE A 113 -23.76 2.07 -22.14
N GLN A 114 -23.20 3.25 -21.88
CA GLN A 114 -22.42 4.00 -22.89
C GLN A 114 -21.20 3.21 -23.38
N ASN A 115 -20.46 2.59 -22.45
CA ASN A 115 -19.29 1.78 -22.78
C ASN A 115 -19.69 0.54 -23.60
N HIS A 116 -20.81 -0.09 -23.25
CA HIS A 116 -21.35 -1.23 -24.00
C HIS A 116 -21.75 -0.83 -25.43
N ASN A 117 -22.53 0.25 -25.58
CA ASN A 117 -22.94 0.74 -26.89
C ASN A 117 -21.74 1.15 -27.74
N LYS A 118 -20.75 1.81 -27.14
CA LYS A 118 -19.50 2.17 -27.83
C LYS A 118 -18.77 0.92 -28.34
N LYS A 119 -18.73 -0.16 -27.56
CA LYS A 119 -18.12 -1.43 -27.96
C LYS A 119 -18.88 -2.09 -29.12
N LEU A 120 -20.21 -2.13 -29.06
CA LEU A 120 -21.04 -2.67 -30.14
C LEU A 120 -20.89 -1.88 -31.44
N LEU A 121 -20.88 -0.55 -31.37
CA LEU A 121 -20.67 0.31 -32.53
C LEU A 121 -19.27 0.10 -33.16
N GLN A 122 -18.23 -0.03 -32.33
CA GLN A 122 -16.88 -0.32 -32.82
C GLN A 122 -16.80 -1.69 -33.51
N GLN A 123 -17.46 -2.71 -32.98
CA GLN A 123 -17.53 -4.04 -33.61
C GLN A 123 -18.23 -3.97 -34.96
N HIS A 124 -19.37 -3.29 -35.05
CA HIS A 124 -20.07 -3.09 -36.33
C HIS A 124 -19.28 -2.29 -37.36
N CYS A 125 -18.52 -1.27 -36.95
CA CYS A 125 -17.67 -0.51 -37.87
C CYS A 125 -16.48 -1.34 -38.37
N ASN A 126 -15.92 -2.22 -37.54
CA ASN A 126 -14.80 -3.08 -37.94
C ASN A 126 -15.24 -4.26 -38.82
N GLU A 127 -16.49 -4.71 -38.70
CA GLU A 127 -17.09 -5.71 -39.59
C GLU A 127 -17.51 -5.12 -40.94
N LYS A 128 -17.65 -3.79 -41.04
CA LYS A 128 -18.04 -3.07 -42.25
C LYS A 128 -16.97 -2.07 -42.71
N ALA A 129 -15.83 -2.55 -43.17
CA ALA A 129 -15.09 -1.88 -44.26
C ALA A 129 -14.09 -2.84 -44.92
N PRO A 130 -13.92 -2.79 -46.27
CA PRO A 130 -14.25 -1.65 -47.12
C PRO A 130 -15.30 -1.95 -48.22
N THR A 131 -16.31 -1.09 -48.31
CA THR A 131 -16.62 -0.44 -49.59
C THR A 131 -16.77 1.05 -49.29
N GLU A 132 -16.13 1.84 -50.13
CA GLU A 132 -15.83 3.25 -49.94
C GLU A 132 -17.09 4.09 -49.78
N THR A 133 -17.13 4.98 -48.78
CA THR A 133 -17.45 6.41 -48.96
C THR A 133 -17.15 7.14 -47.64
N THR A 134 -16.36 8.21 -47.75
CA THR A 134 -15.99 9.10 -46.64
C THR A 134 -17.24 9.83 -46.10
N CYS A 135 -17.72 9.47 -44.92
CA CYS A 135 -18.72 10.25 -44.20
C CYS A 135 -18.06 11.05 -43.09
N LYS A 136 -17.85 12.35 -43.34
CA LYS A 136 -17.42 13.32 -42.32
C LYS A 136 -18.60 13.58 -41.37
N ILE A 137 -18.54 13.05 -40.15
CA ILE A 137 -19.49 13.40 -39.10
C ILE A 137 -18.80 14.44 -38.21
N THR A 138 -19.17 15.71 -38.38
CA THR A 138 -18.76 16.79 -37.48
C THR A 138 -19.42 16.61 -36.13
N ALA A 139 -18.61 16.49 -35.07
CA ALA A 139 -19.10 16.50 -33.70
C ALA A 139 -19.48 17.92 -33.29
N ASP A 140 -20.77 18.17 -33.07
CA ASP A 140 -21.26 19.39 -32.43
C ASP A 140 -20.76 19.45 -30.99
N ARG A 141 -19.72 20.25 -30.76
CA ARG A 141 -19.32 20.68 -29.41
C ARG A 141 -20.33 21.72 -28.92
N LYS A 142 -21.34 21.30 -28.15
CA LYS A 142 -22.12 22.23 -27.33
C LYS A 142 -21.19 22.87 -26.29
N LYS A 143 -20.83 24.14 -26.51
CA LYS A 143 -20.23 25.02 -25.50
C LYS A 143 -21.22 25.16 -24.35
N THR A 144 -20.84 24.72 -23.17
CA THR A 144 -21.50 25.12 -21.92
C THR A 144 -20.93 26.48 -21.54
N ALA A 145 -21.78 27.51 -21.49
CA ALA A 145 -21.43 28.82 -20.97
C ALA A 145 -21.34 28.78 -19.44
N HIS A 146 -20.43 29.58 -18.91
CA HIS A 146 -20.19 29.83 -17.48
C HIS A 146 -21.40 30.38 -16.73
#